data_AF-A0A3B9AAU5-F1
#
_entry.id   AF-A0A3B9AAU5-F1
#
_cell.length_a   1.000
_cell.length_b   1.000
_cell.length_c   1.000
_cell.angle_alpha   90.00
_cell.angle_beta   90.00
_cell.angle_gamma   90.00
#
_symmetry.space_group_name_H-M   'P 1'
#
loop_
_entity.id
_entity.type
_entity.pdbx_description
1 polymer ?
#
loop_
_entity_poly.entity_id
_entity_poly.type
_entity_poly.pdbx_seq_one_letter_code
_entity_poly.pdbx_strand_id
1 'polypeptide(L)'
;MIVAQVRFPIAVADQQKFIDQMAATTPKYEGLDGLIRKYYMIAEDGNSACGLYLWESKEKALAWYNDEWTQYMTEAWGQPPQITYYQCPIVVDNEVDKTTVEAAA
;
A
#
# COMPACT_ATOMS: atom_id res chain seq x y z
N MET A 1 -5.36 -12.26 -6.53
CA MET A 1 -4.33 -11.33 -6.05
C MET A 1 -4.52 -10.03 -6.77
N ILE A 2 -4.58 -8.95 -5.99
CA ILE A 2 -4.66 -7.61 -6.55
C ILE A 2 -3.59 -6.72 -5.95
N VAL A 3 -3.11 -5.76 -6.73
CA VAL A 3 -2.26 -4.69 -6.25
C VAL A 3 -3.10 -3.43 -6.10
N ALA A 4 -3.09 -2.85 -4.92
CA ALA A 4 -3.62 -1.51 -4.68
C ALA A 4 -2.46 -0.51 -4.60
N GLN A 5 -2.46 0.49 -5.48
CA GLN A 5 -1.59 1.65 -5.40
C GLN A 5 -2.35 2.78 -4.71
N VAL A 6 -1.86 3.21 -3.56
CA VAL A 6 -2.40 4.34 -2.79
C VAL A 6 -1.43 5.51 -2.87
N ARG A 7 -1.82 6.61 -3.49
CA ARG A 7 -0.97 7.80 -3.66
C ARG A 7 -1.52 9.00 -2.90
N PHE A 8 -0.60 9.76 -2.31
CA PHE A 8 -0.89 11.03 -1.65
C PHE A 8 0.23 12.04 -1.94
N PRO A 9 -0.10 13.32 -2.16
CA PRO A 9 0.92 14.34 -2.31
C PRO A 9 1.59 14.57 -0.96
N ILE A 10 2.88 14.82 -1.01
CA ILE A 10 3.67 15.17 0.17
C ILE A 10 4.60 16.33 -0.21
N ALA A 11 4.94 17.14 0.78
CA ALA A 11 6.07 18.06 0.70
C ALA A 11 7.07 17.62 1.77
N VAL A 12 7.84 16.57 1.48
CA VAL A 12 8.80 16.02 2.44
C VAL A 12 10.03 16.93 2.47
N ALA A 13 10.02 17.87 3.41
CA ALA A 13 11.20 18.68 3.73
C ALA A 13 12.29 17.86 4.46
N ASP A 14 11.90 16.77 5.12
CA ASP A 14 12.79 15.87 5.87
C ASP A 14 12.41 14.41 5.64
N GLN A 15 13.23 13.74 4.82
CA GLN A 15 13.01 12.35 4.43
C GLN A 15 13.14 11.37 5.59
N GLN A 16 14.03 11.61 6.55
CA GLN A 16 14.21 10.71 7.69
C GLN A 16 12.99 10.76 8.59
N LYS A 17 12.48 11.97 8.87
CA LYS A 17 11.25 12.14 9.63
C LYS A 17 10.06 11.42 8.97
N PHE A 18 9.95 11.49 7.65
CA PHE A 18 8.91 10.76 6.92
C PHE A 18 9.05 9.24 7.09
N ILE A 19 10.28 8.71 6.96
CA ILE A 19 10.57 7.28 7.17
C ILE A 19 10.15 6.86 8.57
N ASP A 20 10.54 7.60 9.61
CA ASP A 20 10.22 7.28 11.00
C ASP A 20 8.69 7.29 11.25
N GLN A 21 8.00 8.28 10.69
CA GLN A 21 6.54 8.35 10.74
C GLN A 21 5.88 7.15 10.06
N MET A 22 6.36 6.74 8.87
CA MET A 22 5.81 5.60 8.16
C MET A 22 6.10 4.29 8.89
N ALA A 23 7.32 4.13 9.41
CA ALA A 23 7.73 2.97 10.21
C ALA A 23 6.86 2.80 11.45
N ALA A 24 6.51 3.88 12.15
CA ALA A 24 5.61 3.85 13.30
C ALA A 24 4.20 3.34 12.95
N THR A 25 3.80 3.36 11.68
CA THR A 25 2.51 2.82 11.24
C THR A 25 2.55 1.34 10.87
N THR A 26 3.73 0.70 10.79
CA THR A 26 3.87 -0.69 10.36
C THR A 26 3.09 -1.72 11.19
N PRO A 27 2.95 -1.58 12.54
CA PRO A 27 2.27 -2.61 13.34
C PRO A 27 0.81 -2.86 12.96
N LYS A 28 0.11 -1.89 12.34
CA LYS A 28 -1.29 -2.07 11.91
C LYS A 28 -1.45 -2.95 10.66
N TYR A 29 -0.35 -3.26 9.98
CA TYR A 29 -0.32 -4.11 8.79
C TYR A 29 0.23 -5.50 9.08
N GLU A 30 0.87 -5.69 10.23
CA GLU A 30 1.39 -6.99 10.66
C GLU A 30 0.21 -7.92 10.97
N GLY A 31 0.15 -9.06 10.28
CA GLY A 31 -0.95 -10.03 10.43
C GLY A 31 -2.30 -9.56 9.89
N LEU A 32 -2.32 -8.49 9.08
CA LEU A 32 -3.55 -7.98 8.51
C LEU A 32 -4.16 -8.98 7.52
N ASP A 33 -5.42 -9.31 7.74
CA ASP A 33 -6.16 -10.34 7.00
C ASP A 33 -6.14 -10.11 5.48
N GLY A 34 -5.52 -11.03 4.75
CA GLY A 34 -5.39 -10.99 3.29
C GLY A 34 -4.32 -10.05 2.73
N LEU A 35 -3.59 -9.29 3.56
CA LEU A 35 -2.46 -8.49 3.11
C LEU A 35 -1.21 -9.36 3.01
N ILE A 36 -0.71 -9.54 1.78
CA ILE A 36 0.49 -10.34 1.51
C ILE A 36 1.75 -9.49 1.70
N ARG A 37 1.74 -8.26 1.16
CA ARG A 37 2.91 -7.37 1.22
C ARG A 37 2.51 -5.92 1.09
N LYS A 38 3.26 -5.04 1.78
CA LYS A 38 3.16 -3.59 1.64
C LYS A 38 4.54 -2.97 1.40
N TYR A 39 4.61 -2.07 0.43
CA TYR A 39 5.77 -1.22 0.18
C TYR A 39 5.42 0.23 0.49
N TYR A 40 6.31 0.93 1.21
CA TYR A 40 6.26 2.38 1.37
C TYR A 40 7.25 2.98 0.38
N MET A 41 6.82 3.97 -0.38
CA MET A 41 7.66 4.61 -1.39
C MET A 41 7.46 6.11 -1.39
N ILE A 42 8.50 6.80 -1.83
CA ILE A 42 8.48 8.21 -2.18
C ILE A 42 8.77 8.27 -3.69
N ALA A 43 8.01 9.07 -4.43
CA ALA A 43 8.28 9.29 -5.84
C ALA A 43 9.66 9.94 -6.02
N GLU A 44 10.32 9.67 -7.13
CA GLU A 44 11.67 10.19 -7.40
C GLU A 44 11.73 11.73 -7.38
N ASP A 45 10.63 12.40 -7.73
CA ASP A 45 10.50 13.85 -7.70
C ASP A 45 10.28 14.43 -6.28
N GLY A 46 10.09 13.56 -5.28
CA GLY A 46 9.84 13.93 -3.89
C GLY A 46 8.46 14.53 -3.59
N ASN A 47 7.60 14.68 -4.60
CA ASN A 47 6.33 15.41 -4.47
C ASN A 47 5.14 14.51 -4.10
N SER A 48 5.34 13.19 -4.11
CA SER A 48 4.29 12.26 -3.71
C SER A 48 4.87 11.05 -2.99
N ALA A 49 4.11 10.52 -2.06
CA ALA A 49 4.36 9.21 -1.46
C ALA A 49 3.31 8.23 -1.96
N CYS A 50 3.71 6.96 -1.95
CA CYS A 50 2.92 5.87 -2.47
C CYS A 50 3.02 4.64 -1.56
N GLY A 51 1.89 4.00 -1.31
CA GLY A 51 1.82 2.65 -0.76
C GLY A 51 1.43 1.67 -1.86
N LEU A 52 2.21 0.62 -2.07
CA LEU A 52 1.78 -0.54 -2.87
C LEU A 52 1.44 -1.69 -1.94
N TYR A 53 0.26 -2.25 -2.14
CA TYR A 53 -0.26 -3.33 -1.32
C TYR A 53 -0.62 -4.50 -2.22
N LEU A 54 0.00 -5.65 -2.00
CA LEU A 54 -0.39 -6.90 -2.61
C LEU A 54 -1.39 -7.60 -1.68
N TRP A 55 -2.60 -7.79 -2.16
CA TRP A 55 -3.70 -8.45 -1.44
C TRP A 55 -4.04 -9.80 -2.07
N GLU A 56 -4.49 -10.74 -1.25
CA GLU A 56 -5.04 -12.02 -1.71
C GLU A 56 -6.22 -11.82 -2.66
N SER A 57 -7.14 -10.91 -2.32
CA SER A 57 -8.36 -10.67 -3.10
C SER A 57 -8.81 -9.21 -3.07
N LYS A 58 -9.73 -8.86 -3.98
CA LYS A 58 -10.32 -7.52 -4.02
C LYS A 58 -11.22 -7.24 -2.83
N GLU A 59 -11.93 -8.26 -2.36
CA GLU A 59 -12.83 -8.19 -1.21
C GLU A 59 -12.04 -7.83 0.06
N LYS A 60 -10.89 -8.48 0.29
CA LYS A 60 -10.01 -8.18 1.43
C LYS A 60 -9.45 -6.76 1.38
N ALA A 61 -9.03 -6.31 0.21
CA ALA A 61 -8.57 -4.93 0.01
C ALA A 61 -9.69 -3.91 0.30
N LEU A 62 -10.90 -4.15 -0.21
CA LEU A 62 -12.04 -3.23 -0.01
C LEU A 62 -12.53 -3.22 1.44
N ALA A 63 -12.41 -4.33 2.17
CA ALA A 63 -12.67 -4.35 3.61
C ALA A 63 -11.72 -3.41 4.38
N TRP A 64 -10.48 -3.27 3.91
CA TRP A 64 -9.49 -2.35 4.47
C TRP A 64 -9.66 -0.90 4.00
N TYR A 65 -9.84 -0.67 2.70
CA TYR A 65 -10.03 0.67 2.11
C TYR A 65 -11.49 1.13 2.20
N ASN A 66 -12.03 1.14 3.41
CA ASN A 66 -13.39 1.58 3.70
C ASN A 66 -13.47 3.10 3.93
N ASP A 67 -14.67 3.60 4.20
CA ASP A 67 -14.93 5.03 4.41
C ASP A 67 -14.19 5.59 5.63
N GLU A 68 -14.10 4.83 6.73
CA GLU A 68 -13.36 5.24 7.94
C GLU A 68 -11.86 5.39 7.64
N TRP A 69 -11.28 4.43 6.92
CA TRP A 69 -9.88 4.52 6.48
C TRP A 69 -9.66 5.72 5.56
N THR A 70 -10.58 5.97 4.64
CA THR A 70 -10.50 7.10 3.70
C THR A 70 -10.57 8.43 4.45
N GLN A 71 -11.45 8.53 5.44
CA GLN A 71 -11.54 9.71 6.30
C GLN A 71 -10.25 9.91 7.10
N TYR A 72 -9.76 8.87 7.78
CA TYR A 72 -8.51 8.94 8.53
C TYR A 72 -7.33 9.40 7.66
N MET A 73 -7.22 8.88 6.44
CA MET A 73 -6.16 9.29 5.51
C MET A 73 -6.36 10.72 5.01
N THR A 74 -7.61 11.15 4.79
CA THR A 74 -7.92 12.53 4.40
C THR A 74 -7.53 13.51 5.51
N GLU A 75 -7.84 13.18 6.77
CA GLU A 75 -7.45 13.99 7.93
C GLU A 75 -5.93 14.06 8.11
N ALA A 76 -5.23 12.95 7.89
CA ALA A 76 -3.77 12.89 8.01
C ALA A 76 -3.03 13.69 6.92
N TRP A 77 -3.57 13.74 5.70
CA TRP A 77 -2.86 14.28 4.52
C TRP A 77 -3.54 15.51 3.88
N GLY A 78 -4.65 16.00 4.46
CA GLY A 78 -5.39 17.17 4.00
C GLY A 78 -6.25 16.97 2.76
N GLN A 79 -6.12 15.83 2.07
CA GLN A 79 -6.92 15.46 0.91
C GLN A 79 -7.05 13.94 0.79
N PRO A 80 -8.13 13.43 0.15
CA PRO A 80 -8.35 12.00 0.04
C PRO A 80 -7.24 11.32 -0.77
N PRO A 81 -6.83 10.10 -0.37
CA PRO A 81 -5.84 9.34 -1.11
C PRO A 81 -6.42 8.88 -2.46
N GLN A 82 -5.57 8.81 -3.48
CA GLN A 82 -5.94 8.23 -4.77
C GLN A 82 -5.59 6.74 -4.78
N ILE A 83 -6.58 5.88 -5.00
CA ILE A 83 -6.38 4.43 -5.04
C ILE A 83 -6.59 3.93 -6.47
N THR A 84 -5.60 3.20 -7.00
CA THR A 84 -5.71 2.46 -8.26
C THR A 84 -5.51 0.98 -8.01
N TYR A 85 -6.36 0.13 -8.60
CA TYR A 85 -6.32 -1.31 -8.44
C TYR A 85 -5.85 -2.00 -9.72
N TYR A 86 -5.02 -3.02 -9.58
CA TYR A 86 -4.48 -3.84 -10.66
C TYR A 86 -4.68 -5.32 -10.34
N GLN A 87 -4.98 -6.14 -11.35
CA GLN A 87 -4.87 -7.59 -11.21
C GLN A 87 -3.40 -7.98 -11.21
N CYS A 88 -3.00 -8.88 -10.32
CA CYS A 88 -1.62 -9.33 -10.20
C CYS A 88 -1.59 -10.86 -10.21
N PRO A 89 -1.69 -11.49 -11.40
CA PRO A 89 -1.76 -12.95 -11.49
C PRO A 89 -0.41 -13.64 -11.25
N ILE A 90 0.71 -12.89 -11.27
CA ILE A 90 2.05 -13.47 -11.15
C ILE A 90 2.90 -12.59 -10.24
N VAL A 91 3.56 -13.20 -9.27
CA VAL A 91 4.55 -12.57 -8.38
C VAL A 91 5.82 -13.39 -8.41
N VAL A 92 6.93 -12.76 -8.76
CA VAL A 92 8.27 -13.36 -8.65
C VAL A 92 8.93 -12.78 -7.40
N ASP A 93 9.38 -13.66 -6.51
CA ASP A 93 9.96 -13.31 -5.23
C ASP A 93 11.32 -13.98 -5.04
N ASN A 94 12.39 -13.20 -5.23
CA ASN A 94 13.76 -13.68 -5.11
C ASN A 94 14.24 -13.77 -3.66
N GLU A 95 13.58 -13.14 -2.69
CA GLU A 95 13.98 -13.25 -1.28
C GLU A 95 13.72 -14.67 -0.74
N VAL A 96 12.74 -15.35 -1.32
CA VAL A 96 12.32 -16.72 -0.96
C VAL A 96 12.42 -17.71 -2.11
N ASP A 97 13.09 -17.34 -3.21
CA ASP A 97 13.25 -18.14 -4.44
C ASP A 97 11.95 -18.80 -4.92
N LYS A 98 10.88 -18.00 -5.04
CA LYS A 98 9.53 -18.48 -5.33
C LYS A 98 8.83 -17.61 -6.37
N THR A 99 8.19 -18.28 -7.34
CA THR A 99 7.17 -17.64 -8.17
C THR A 99 5.78 -18.11 -7.73
N THR A 100 4.87 -17.16 -7.52
CA THR A 100 3.45 -17.42 -7.29
C THR A 100 2.69 -17.07 -8.57
N VAL A 101 1.88 -18.01 -9.05
CA VAL A 101 0.99 -17.82 -10.21
C VAL A 101 -0.43 -18.12 -9.75
N GLU A 102 -1.34 -17.18 -9.95
CA GLU A 102 -2.76 -17.46 -9.84
C GLU A 102 -3.21 -18.28 -11.04
N ALA A 103 -3.73 -19.47 -10.78
CA ALA A 103 -4.43 -20.22 -11.80
C ALA A 103 -5.63 -19.40 -12.28
N ALA A 104 -5.82 -19.32 -13.59
CA ALA A 104 -7.07 -18.82 -14.14
C ALA A 104 -8.21 -19.73 -13.64
N ALA A 105 -9.26 -19.12 -13.10
CA ALA A 105 -10.47 -19.81 -12.66
C ALA A 105 -11.23 -20.43 -13.85
#